data_AF-A0A950DAF1-F1
#
_entry.id   AF-A0A950DAF1-F1
#
_cell.length_a   1.000
_cell.length_b   1.000
_cell.length_c   1.000
_cell.angle_alpha   90.00
_cell.angle_beta   90.00
_cell.angle_gamma   90.00
#
_symmetry.space_group_name_H-M   'P 1'
#
loop_
_entity.id
_entity.type
_entity.pdbx_description
1 polymer ?
#
loop_
_entity_poly.entity_id
_entity_poly.type
_entity_poly.pdbx_seq_one_letter_code
_entity_poly.pdbx_strand_id
1 'polypeptide(L)'
;MSRVSLAITFLATLFLAGCAEDQFAAQQAVLAQSIAAEQPGDYFIGRRLYRRNYFFWGYIRKPQQPWSQAQLVMLNEQKTLAPDRAANAIGSDNNIEYRLKGYFSGQTVYEPASNRFYPEFVLTGYQVISGNPPQIFRDPNATDPNRLYIDKPE
;
A
#
# COMPACT_ATOMS: atom_id res chain seq x y z
N MET A 1 -65.11 -12.34 -38.56
CA MET A 1 -64.21 -11.56 -39.44
C MET A 1 -63.84 -10.28 -38.71
N SER A 2 -62.54 -9.96 -38.66
CA SER A 2 -61.86 -8.76 -38.09
C SER A 2 -61.98 -8.53 -36.57
N ARG A 3 -60.97 -8.80 -35.73
CA ARG A 3 -59.66 -8.09 -35.53
C ARG A 3 -59.91 -6.63 -35.12
N VAL A 4 -59.43 -6.15 -33.97
CA VAL A 4 -58.03 -5.72 -33.78
C VAL A 4 -57.72 -5.62 -32.27
N SER A 5 -56.68 -6.33 -31.84
CA SER A 5 -55.89 -6.02 -30.64
C SER A 5 -54.82 -5.01 -31.04
N LEU A 6 -54.62 -3.93 -30.28
CA LEU A 6 -53.48 -3.02 -30.41
C LEU A 6 -53.47 -2.08 -29.20
N ALA A 7 -52.37 -1.69 -28.57
CA ALA A 7 -51.05 -2.26 -28.37
C ALA A 7 -50.50 -1.36 -27.25
N ILE A 8 -50.10 -1.94 -26.13
CA ILE A 8 -49.28 -1.25 -25.13
C ILE A 8 -47.87 -1.24 -25.73
N THR A 9 -47.33 -0.06 -26.03
CA THR A 9 -45.93 0.09 -26.47
C THR A 9 -45.39 1.36 -25.82
N PHE A 10 -44.72 1.21 -24.67
CA PHE A 10 -43.26 1.19 -24.54
C PHE A 10 -42.62 2.52 -24.97
N LEU A 11 -42.12 3.31 -24.01
CA LEU A 11 -40.92 4.09 -24.27
C LEU A 11 -40.12 4.42 -23.00
N ALA A 12 -38.88 3.93 -23.03
CA ALA A 12 -37.69 4.42 -22.35
C ALA A 12 -37.60 4.31 -20.82
N THR A 13 -37.41 3.07 -20.34
CA THR A 13 -36.54 2.84 -19.18
C THR A 13 -35.13 3.36 -19.50
N LEU A 14 -34.73 4.47 -18.87
CA LEU A 14 -33.33 4.86 -18.75
C LEU A 14 -32.59 3.77 -17.94
N PHE A 15 -32.10 2.73 -18.61
CA PHE A 15 -31.00 1.94 -18.09
C PHE A 15 -29.70 2.67 -18.41
N LEU A 16 -29.42 3.75 -17.66
CA LEU A 16 -28.04 4.13 -17.42
C LEU A 16 -27.47 3.02 -16.53
N ALA A 17 -26.93 1.99 -17.16
CA ALA A 17 -26.01 1.07 -16.49
C ALA A 17 -24.82 1.92 -16.06
N GLY A 18 -24.89 2.46 -14.84
CA GLY A 18 -23.73 3.01 -14.15
C GLY A 18 -22.78 1.86 -13.92
N CYS A 19 -21.85 1.63 -14.85
CA CYS A 19 -20.63 0.93 -14.54
C CYS A 19 -19.95 1.75 -13.45
N ALA A 20 -20.12 1.34 -12.20
CA ALA A 20 -19.29 1.82 -11.11
C ALA A 20 -17.86 1.42 -11.47
N GLU A 21 -17.08 2.38 -11.98
CA GLU A 21 -15.67 2.18 -12.27
C GLU A 21 -14.97 1.83 -10.96
N ASP A 22 -14.36 0.65 -10.90
CA ASP A 22 -13.54 0.26 -9.75
C ASP A 22 -12.29 1.14 -9.74
N GLN A 23 -12.37 2.24 -8.98
CA GLN A 23 -11.30 3.23 -8.85
C GLN A 23 -10.00 2.60 -8.35
N PHE A 24 -10.08 1.51 -7.58
CA PHE A 24 -8.89 0.79 -7.14
C PHE A 24 -8.25 0.06 -8.33
N ALA A 25 -9.03 -0.67 -9.14
CA ALA A 25 -8.52 -1.34 -10.34
C ALA A 25 -7.85 -0.38 -11.33
N ALA A 26 -8.43 0.82 -11.53
CA ALA A 26 -7.84 1.85 -12.38
C ALA A 26 -6.48 2.34 -11.83
N GLN A 27 -6.38 2.56 -10.51
CA GLN A 27 -5.12 2.95 -9.87
C GLN A 27 -4.05 1.85 -9.93
N GLN A 28 -4.45 0.57 -9.85
CA GLN A 28 -3.52 -0.55 -9.93
C GLN A 28 -2.82 -0.61 -11.30
N ALA A 29 -3.48 -0.22 -12.39
CA ALA A 29 -2.83 -0.15 -13.71
C ALA A 29 -1.73 0.93 -13.75
N VAL A 30 -2.00 2.10 -13.16
CA VAL A 30 -1.02 3.20 -13.05
C VAL A 30 0.16 2.79 -12.16
N LEU A 31 -0.12 2.14 -11.04
CA LEU A 31 0.90 1.62 -10.13
C LEU A 31 1.75 0.54 -10.79
N ALA A 32 1.14 -0.40 -11.52
CA ALA A 32 1.89 -1.43 -12.24
C ALA A 32 2.86 -0.82 -13.28
N GLN A 33 2.41 0.23 -13.99
CA GLN A 33 3.25 0.94 -14.94
C GLN A 33 4.41 1.67 -14.26
N SER A 34 4.17 2.29 -13.09
CA SER A 34 5.25 2.97 -12.34
C SER A 34 6.27 1.97 -11.80
N ILE A 35 5.83 0.83 -11.28
CA ILE A 35 6.69 -0.27 -10.82
C ILE A 35 7.55 -0.81 -11.96
N ALA A 36 6.97 -1.03 -13.14
CA ALA A 36 7.69 -1.52 -14.32
C ALA A 36 8.78 -0.54 -14.79
N ALA A 37 8.58 0.77 -14.58
CA ALA A 37 9.53 1.81 -14.94
C ALA A 37 10.69 2.00 -13.93
N GLU A 38 10.63 1.33 -12.77
CA GLU A 38 11.70 1.38 -11.78
C GLU A 38 13.00 0.80 -12.34
N GLN A 39 14.11 1.49 -12.10
CA GLN A 39 15.42 1.01 -12.50
C GLN A 39 15.86 -0.14 -11.57
N PRO A 40 16.44 -1.23 -12.10
CA PRO A 40 17.08 -2.23 -11.26
C PRO A 40 18.21 -1.61 -10.43
N GLY A 41 18.44 -2.13 -9.22
CA GLY A 41 19.56 -1.67 -8.41
C GLY A 41 19.57 -2.22 -6.99
N ASP A 42 20.64 -1.90 -6.27
CA ASP A 42 20.82 -2.25 -4.85
C ASP A 42 20.15 -1.20 -3.95
N TYR A 43 18.83 -1.18 -4.00
CA TYR A 43 17.97 -0.38 -3.14
C TYR A 43 16.64 -1.09 -2.93
N PHE A 44 15.85 -0.59 -2.01
CA PHE A 44 14.50 -1.08 -1.76
C PHE A 44 13.47 0.03 -1.91
N ILE A 45 12.23 -0.34 -2.18
CA ILE A 45 11.09 0.57 -2.12
C ILE A 45 10.33 0.27 -0.83
N GLY A 46 10.11 1.29 -0.01
CA GLY A 46 9.41 1.21 1.26
C GLY A 46 8.14 2.05 1.27
N ARG A 47 7.05 1.51 1.80
CA ARG A 47 5.83 2.26 2.11
C ARG A 47 5.62 2.25 3.62
N ARG A 48 5.60 3.43 4.21
CA ARG A 48 5.31 3.57 5.64
C ARG A 48 3.89 3.12 5.93
N LEU A 49 3.73 2.23 6.90
CA LEU A 49 2.44 1.90 7.51
C LEU A 49 2.51 2.14 9.01
N TYR A 50 2.04 3.29 9.45
CA TYR A 50 1.97 3.60 10.86
C TYR A 50 0.68 3.04 11.47
N ARG A 51 0.83 2.31 12.56
CA ARG A 51 -0.26 1.94 13.46
C ARG A 51 0.13 2.30 14.88
N ARG A 52 -0.79 2.90 15.61
CA ARG A 52 -0.55 3.37 16.98
C ARG A 52 -0.20 2.23 17.94
N ASN A 53 -0.79 1.05 17.72
CA ASN A 53 -0.68 -0.08 18.63
C ASN A 53 0.37 -1.12 18.19
N TYR A 54 1.09 -0.91 17.09
CA TYR A 54 2.06 -1.89 16.58
C TYR A 54 3.43 -1.27 16.42
N PHE A 55 4.47 -2.10 16.50
CA PHE A 55 5.86 -1.63 16.46
C PHE A 55 6.56 -1.85 15.11
N PHE A 56 5.93 -2.55 14.16
CA PHE A 56 6.47 -2.65 12.79
C PHE A 56 6.54 -1.28 12.11
N TRP A 57 7.41 -1.16 11.11
CA TRP A 57 7.57 0.10 10.39
C TRP A 57 6.68 0.21 9.14
N GLY A 58 6.63 -0.83 8.32
CA GLY A 58 5.94 -0.75 7.03
C GLY A 58 6.36 -1.83 6.06
N TYR A 59 5.94 -1.68 4.81
CA TYR A 59 6.17 -2.65 3.77
C TYR A 59 7.43 -2.30 2.97
N ILE A 60 8.28 -3.30 2.71
CA ILE A 60 9.48 -3.16 1.88
C ILE A 60 9.46 -4.20 0.77
N ARG A 61 9.80 -3.79 -0.45
CA ARG A 61 10.02 -4.68 -1.61
C ARG A 61 11.26 -4.28 -2.38
N LYS A 62 11.74 -5.17 -3.25
CA LYS A 62 12.76 -4.83 -4.24
C LYS A 62 12.16 -4.01 -5.39
N PRO A 63 12.99 -3.31 -6.17
CA PRO A 63 12.54 -2.64 -7.38
C PRO A 63 11.87 -3.62 -8.33
N GLN A 64 10.87 -3.16 -9.07
CA GLN A 64 10.09 -3.93 -10.04
C GLN A 64 9.27 -5.10 -9.46
N GLN A 65 9.32 -5.34 -8.15
CA GLN A 65 8.39 -6.27 -7.49
C GLN A 65 7.04 -5.59 -7.28
N PRO A 66 5.91 -6.33 -7.40
CA PRO A 66 4.61 -5.81 -7.01
C PRO A 66 4.52 -5.64 -5.49
N TRP A 67 3.60 -4.80 -5.03
CA TRP A 67 3.39 -4.58 -3.60
C TRP A 67 2.87 -5.84 -2.88
N SER A 68 2.11 -6.71 -3.54
CA SER A 68 1.74 -8.03 -3.02
C SER A 68 2.92 -8.95 -2.65
N GLN A 69 4.14 -8.66 -3.11
CA GLN A 69 5.37 -9.36 -2.69
C GLN A 69 6.15 -8.63 -1.59
N ALA A 70 5.68 -7.46 -1.14
CA ALA A 70 6.35 -6.69 -0.12
C ALA A 70 6.27 -7.39 1.25
N GLN A 71 7.33 -7.22 2.03
CA GLN A 71 7.45 -7.76 3.38
C GLN A 71 7.12 -6.67 4.38
N LEU A 72 6.26 -6.95 5.37
CA LEU A 72 6.09 -6.09 6.53
C LEU A 72 7.31 -6.26 7.44
N VAL A 73 8.01 -5.18 7.76
CA VAL A 73 9.31 -5.25 8.43
C VAL A 73 9.34 -4.55 9.78
N MET A 74 10.27 -5.02 10.60
CA MET A 74 10.86 -4.24 11.69
C MET A 74 12.11 -3.54 11.17
N LEU A 75 12.25 -2.24 11.42
CA LEU A 75 13.49 -1.55 11.09
C LEU A 75 14.49 -1.71 12.22
N ASN A 76 15.72 -2.07 11.85
CA ASN A 76 16.89 -1.91 12.69
C ASN A 76 17.53 -0.56 12.37
N GLU A 77 17.56 0.30 13.38
CA GLU A 77 17.90 1.72 13.27
C GLU A 77 19.23 2.06 13.94
N GLN A 78 20.07 1.06 14.22
CA GLN A 78 21.38 1.29 14.85
C GLN A 78 22.29 2.20 14.02
N LYS A 79 22.09 2.25 12.69
CA LYS A 79 22.86 3.08 11.76
C LYS A 79 22.11 4.34 11.32
N THR A 80 20.80 4.25 11.14
CA THR A 80 19.97 5.35 10.64
C THR A 80 18.58 5.23 11.25
N LEU A 81 18.12 6.30 11.89
CA LEU A 81 16.74 6.41 12.36
C LEU A 81 15.78 6.51 11.17
N ALA A 82 14.59 5.97 11.31
CA ALA A 82 13.48 6.17 10.40
C ALA A 82 13.04 7.64 10.41
N PRO A 83 12.40 8.10 9.32
CA PRO A 83 12.15 9.51 9.10
C PRO A 83 11.34 10.19 10.21
N ASP A 84 10.23 9.58 10.64
CA ASP A 84 9.39 10.10 11.73
C ASP A 84 10.12 10.20 13.08
N ARG A 85 10.94 9.20 13.42
CA ARG A 85 11.74 9.18 14.65
C ARG A 85 12.88 10.18 14.61
N ALA A 86 13.55 10.33 13.47
CA ALA A 86 14.56 11.37 13.26
C ALA A 86 13.96 12.79 13.39
N ALA A 87 12.70 12.96 12.98
CA ALA A 87 11.95 14.21 13.11
C ALA A 87 11.29 14.39 14.49
N ASN A 88 11.41 13.42 15.40
CA ASN A 88 10.70 13.39 16.69
C ASN A 88 9.17 13.58 16.55
N ALA A 89 8.60 12.99 15.50
CA ALA A 89 7.19 13.15 15.11
C ALA A 89 6.61 11.78 14.68
N ILE A 90 6.55 10.83 15.61
CA ILE A 90 6.16 9.43 15.33
C ILE A 90 4.88 9.34 14.49
N GLY A 91 4.97 8.64 13.36
CA GLY A 91 3.86 8.41 12.43
C GLY A 91 3.51 9.59 11.54
N SER A 92 4.24 10.71 11.59
CA SER A 92 3.99 11.88 10.72
C SER A 92 4.17 11.57 9.23
N ASP A 93 4.91 10.49 8.93
CA ASP A 93 5.23 10.03 7.59
C ASP A 93 4.35 8.88 7.10
N ASN A 94 3.20 8.64 7.74
CA ASN A 94 2.30 7.56 7.36
C ASN A 94 1.92 7.63 5.88
N ASN A 95 1.95 6.48 5.19
CA ASN A 95 1.72 6.33 3.75
C ASN A 95 2.73 7.04 2.82
N ILE A 96 3.82 7.63 3.34
CA ILE A 96 4.91 8.14 2.48
C ILE A 96 5.68 6.97 1.86
N GLU A 97 6.10 7.16 0.61
CA GLU A 97 6.92 6.21 -0.13
C GLU A 97 8.39 6.64 -0.18
N TYR A 98 9.27 5.67 0.03
CA TYR A 98 10.70 5.86 0.15
C TYR A 98 11.47 4.95 -0.79
N ARG A 99 12.58 5.48 -1.32
CA ARG A 99 13.73 4.66 -1.72
C ARG A 99 14.60 4.46 -0.49
N LEU A 100 14.83 3.21 -0.11
CA LEU A 100 15.62 2.82 1.06
C LEU A 100 16.96 2.24 0.63
N LYS A 101 17.99 2.52 1.42
CA LYS A 101 19.28 1.82 1.43
C LYS A 101 19.36 0.98 2.70
N GLY A 102 19.80 -0.26 2.56
CA GLY A 102 19.83 -1.19 3.68
C GLY A 102 19.88 -2.63 3.20
N TYR A 103 19.64 -3.56 4.11
CA TYR A 103 19.59 -4.98 3.82
C TYR A 103 18.77 -5.72 4.87
N PHE A 104 18.19 -6.85 4.48
CA PHE A 104 17.59 -7.78 5.44
C PHE A 104 18.71 -8.51 6.19
N SER A 105 18.64 -8.54 7.52
CA SER A 105 19.68 -9.20 8.34
C SER A 105 19.59 -10.73 8.32
N GLY A 106 18.47 -11.27 7.83
CA GLY A 106 18.13 -12.69 7.93
C GLY A 106 17.53 -13.08 9.28
N GLN A 107 17.44 -12.14 10.23
CA GLN A 107 16.77 -12.34 11.52
C GLN A 107 15.31 -11.91 11.46
N THR A 108 14.57 -12.28 12.50
CA THR A 108 13.21 -11.81 12.75
C THR A 108 13.10 -11.19 14.14
N VAL A 109 12.14 -10.29 14.29
CA VAL A 109 11.86 -9.55 15.53
C VAL A 109 10.41 -9.82 15.94
N TYR A 110 10.22 -10.14 17.22
CA TYR A 110 8.90 -10.36 17.80
C TYR A 110 8.15 -9.04 17.98
N GLU A 111 6.88 -9.02 17.57
CA GLU A 111 5.97 -7.89 17.73
C GLU A 111 4.78 -8.33 18.60
N PRO A 112 4.64 -7.77 19.81
CA PRO A 112 3.69 -8.27 20.80
C PRO A 112 2.23 -7.98 20.46
N ALA A 113 1.90 -6.89 19.75
CA ALA A 113 0.50 -6.53 19.50
C ALA A 113 -0.18 -7.46 18.49
N SER A 114 0.57 -7.94 17.51
CA SER A 114 0.13 -8.96 16.54
C SER A 114 0.46 -10.38 16.97
N ASN A 115 1.33 -10.56 17.96
CA ASN A 115 1.91 -11.86 18.36
C ASN A 115 2.56 -12.58 17.17
N ARG A 116 3.41 -11.87 16.41
CA ARG A 116 4.08 -12.39 15.20
C ARG A 116 5.54 -11.99 15.17
N PHE A 117 6.30 -12.69 14.32
CA PHE A 117 7.68 -12.38 14.00
C PHE A 117 7.74 -11.74 12.62
N TYR A 118 8.46 -10.61 12.51
CA TYR A 118 8.67 -9.90 11.25
C TYR A 118 10.13 -9.89 10.87
N PRO A 119 10.47 -9.96 9.56
CA PRO A 119 11.85 -9.81 9.11
C PRO A 119 12.42 -8.46 9.54
N GLU A 120 13.68 -8.48 9.96
CA GLU A 120 14.43 -7.29 10.32
C GLU A 120 15.13 -6.70 9.08
N PHE A 121 14.94 -5.40 8.86
CA PHE A 121 15.61 -4.64 7.82
C PHE A 121 16.55 -3.59 8.44
N VAL A 122 17.84 -3.70 8.17
CA VAL A 122 18.86 -2.76 8.64
C VAL A 122 18.87 -1.53 7.76
N LEU A 123 18.38 -0.41 8.27
CA LEU A 123 18.31 0.86 7.55
C LEU A 123 19.68 1.56 7.57
N THR A 124 20.17 1.96 6.39
CA THR A 124 21.44 2.70 6.24
C THR A 124 21.27 4.05 5.54
N GLY A 125 20.07 4.34 5.05
CA GLY A 125 19.73 5.61 4.43
C GLY A 125 18.37 5.53 3.72
N TYR A 126 17.81 6.69 3.39
CA TYR A 126 16.55 6.78 2.69
C TYR A 126 16.43 8.08 1.90
N GLN A 127 15.52 8.08 0.93
CA GLN A 127 15.09 9.24 0.18
C GLN A 127 13.57 9.15 0.00
N VAL A 128 12.85 10.25 0.28
CA VAL A 128 11.42 10.34 -0.05
C VAL A 128 11.28 10.34 -1.58
N ILE A 129 10.44 9.45 -2.11
CA ILE A 129 10.13 9.41 -3.54
C ILE A 129 8.71 9.92 -3.84
N SER A 130 7.76 9.78 -2.90
CA SER A 130 6.44 10.39 -3.01
C SER A 130 5.80 10.61 -1.64
N GLY A 131 5.27 11.81 -1.41
CA GLY A 131 4.43 12.13 -0.25
C GLY A 131 2.95 11.82 -0.45
N ASN A 132 2.51 11.56 -1.69
CA ASN A 132 1.15 11.14 -2.01
C ASN A 132 1.17 10.04 -3.09
N PRO A 133 1.69 8.87 -2.75
CA PRO A 133 1.82 7.77 -3.70
C PRO A 133 0.46 7.07 -3.99
N PRO A 134 0.35 6.30 -5.08
CA PRO A 134 -0.85 5.51 -5.38
C PRO A 134 -1.23 4.56 -4.24
N GLN A 135 -2.52 4.26 -4.16
CA GLN A 135 -3.07 3.32 -3.19
C GLN A 135 -2.52 1.90 -3.45
N ILE A 136 -2.11 1.22 -2.38
CA ILE A 136 -1.58 -0.16 -2.44
C ILE A 136 -2.47 -1.16 -1.69
N PHE A 137 -3.53 -0.69 -1.03
CA PHE A 137 -4.46 -1.52 -0.27
C PHE A 137 -5.83 -1.40 -0.89
N ARG A 138 -6.59 -2.48 -0.98
CA ARG A 138 -7.97 -2.41 -1.50
C ARG A 138 -8.89 -1.55 -0.64
N ASP A 139 -8.76 -1.66 0.68
CA ASP A 139 -9.53 -0.84 1.61
C ASP A 139 -8.91 0.57 1.73
N PRO A 140 -9.65 1.64 1.40
CA PRO A 140 -9.12 3.01 1.50
C PRO A 140 -8.79 3.43 2.94
N ASN A 141 -9.38 2.77 3.94
CA ASN A 141 -9.10 3.00 5.36
C ASN A 141 -7.93 2.15 5.88
N ALA A 142 -7.23 1.40 5.02
CA ALA A 142 -6.09 0.57 5.41
C ALA A 142 -4.91 1.39 5.96
N THR A 143 -4.86 2.70 5.78
CA THR A 143 -3.80 3.55 6.34
C THR A 143 -4.19 4.22 7.66
N ASP A 144 -5.41 4.02 8.18
CA ASP A 144 -5.83 4.55 9.47
C ASP A 144 -4.90 4.06 10.61
N PRO A 145 -4.23 4.97 11.34
CA PRO A 145 -3.34 4.59 12.44
C PRO A 145 -4.02 3.84 13.59
N ASN A 146 -5.33 3.96 13.76
CA ASN A 146 -6.08 3.32 14.86
C ASN A 146 -6.60 1.92 14.50
N ARG A 147 -6.39 1.47 13.25
CA ARG A 147 -6.87 0.18 12.76
C ARG A 147 -6.13 -0.98 13.45
N LEU A 148 -6.89 -1.92 14.01
CA LEU A 148 -6.38 -3.14 14.68
C LEU A 148 -6.17 -4.33 13.73
N TYR A 149 -6.19 -4.05 12.43
CA TYR A 149 -5.96 -5.03 11.39
C TYR A 149 -4.77 -4.60 10.54
N ILE A 150 -3.94 -5.58 10.19
CA ILE A 150 -2.76 -5.40 9.36
C ILE A 150 -3.14 -5.80 7.93
N ASP A 151 -3.50 -4.80 7.14
CA ASP A 151 -3.83 -4.96 5.73
C ASP A 151 -2.61 -5.39 4.94
N LYS A 152 -2.81 -6.32 4.01
CA LYS A 152 -1.80 -6.71 3.03
C LYS A 152 -1.96 -5.85 1.78
N PRO A 153 -0.88 -5.33 1.21
CA PRO A 153 -0.97 -4.61 -0.03
C PRO A 153 -1.17 -5.57 -1.21
N GLU A 154 -1.74 -5.07 -2.31
CA GLU A 154 -2.08 -5.80 -3.53
C GLU A 154 -1.23 -5.35 -4.73
#